data_AF-C1ATQ2-F1
#
_entry.id   AF-C1ATQ2-F1
#
_cell.length_a   1.000
_cell.length_b   1.000
_cell.length_c   1.000
_cell.angle_alpha   90.00
_cell.angle_beta   90.00
_cell.angle_gamma   90.00
#
_symmetry.space_group_name_H-M   'P 1'
#
loop_
_entity.id
_entity.type
_entity.pdbx_description
1 polymer ?
#
loop_
_entity_poly.entity_id
_entity_poly.type
_entity_poly.pdbx_seq_one_letter_code
_entity_poly.pdbx_strand_id
1 'polypeptide(L)'
;MFDTGVVDRGIHETACCLVDTESDVGLVELMTDLHRSESVVAERKLAVIAELFVRRTAEIESDGAWTSTAHEVVEAEIGAALTMGRAAAGRLIGLGMSLRTRLPATREAMARGDLDMYRVRLIEDATANVTDDCIGEVERQLLEQVLAPPRAGGTD
;
A
#
# COMPACT_ATOMS: atom_id res chain seq x y z
N MET A 1 14.60 6.24 -7.72
CA MET A 1 15.37 4.99 -7.81
C MET A 1 14.81 4.08 -6.73
N PHE A 2 14.09 3.02 -7.10
CA PHE A 2 13.56 2.08 -6.12
C PHE A 2 14.74 1.27 -5.56
N ASP A 3 14.96 1.33 -4.24
CA ASP A 3 15.99 0.52 -3.59
C ASP A 3 15.50 -0.93 -3.46
N THR A 4 15.92 -1.76 -4.40
CA THR A 4 15.59 -3.19 -4.48
C THR A 4 16.36 -4.03 -3.46
N GLY A 5 17.44 -3.51 -2.85
CA GLY A 5 18.35 -4.27 -1.98
C GLY A 5 17.74 -4.72 -0.65
N VAL A 6 16.71 -4.01 -0.17
CA VAL A 6 16.00 -4.35 1.06
C VAL A 6 15.07 -5.56 0.88
N VAL A 7 14.51 -5.78 -0.32
CA VAL A 7 13.59 -6.91 -0.58
C VAL A 7 14.37 -8.22 -0.70
N ASP A 8 15.51 -8.18 -1.38
CA ASP A 8 16.31 -9.38 -1.69
C ASP A 8 17.00 -9.96 -0.45
N ARG A 9 17.49 -9.11 0.47
CA ARG A 9 18.10 -9.55 1.74
C ARG A 9 17.06 -10.05 2.74
N GLY A 10 15.89 -9.38 2.83
CA GLY A 10 14.86 -9.72 3.81
C GLY A 10 14.16 -11.07 3.52
N ILE A 11 13.75 -11.31 2.28
CA ILE A 11 12.98 -12.53 1.94
C ILE A 11 13.86 -13.79 2.01
N HIS A 12 15.13 -13.70 1.63
CA HIS A 12 16.08 -14.83 1.74
C HIS A 12 16.39 -15.20 3.19
N GLU A 13 16.51 -14.21 4.08
CA GLU A 13 16.75 -14.42 5.50
C GLU A 13 15.51 -15.00 6.19
N THR A 14 14.31 -14.50 5.88
CA THR A 14 13.03 -15.06 6.38
C THR A 14 12.79 -16.51 5.94
N ALA A 15 13.22 -16.89 4.74
CA ALA A 15 13.11 -18.28 4.26
C ALA A 15 14.05 -19.25 5.01
N CYS A 16 15.19 -18.80 5.51
CA CYS A 16 16.10 -19.62 6.34
C CYS A 16 15.59 -19.81 7.78
N CYS A 17 14.85 -18.84 8.33
CA CYS A 17 14.28 -18.92 9.69
C CYS A 17 13.14 -19.95 9.83
N LEU A 18 12.55 -20.42 8.72
CA LEU A 18 11.53 -21.49 8.75
C LEU A 18 12.07 -22.82 9.31
N VAL A 19 13.40 -22.95 9.48
CA VAL A 19 14.06 -24.17 9.93
C VAL A 19 14.30 -24.21 11.46
N ASP A 20 14.13 -23.08 12.19
CA ASP A 20 14.40 -22.99 13.65
C ASP A 20 13.15 -22.69 14.51
N THR A 21 11.94 -22.93 14.01
CA THR A 21 10.68 -22.63 14.73
C THR A 21 10.22 -23.79 15.64
N GLU A 22 10.96 -24.06 16.72
CA GLU A 22 10.58 -25.12 17.68
C GLU A 22 9.53 -24.66 18.74
N SER A 23 9.09 -23.39 18.74
CA SER A 23 8.17 -22.83 19.74
C SER A 23 6.98 -22.05 19.14
N ASP A 24 5.80 -22.22 19.73
CA ASP A 24 4.58 -21.45 19.40
C ASP A 24 4.79 -19.93 19.47
N VAL A 25 5.60 -19.44 20.40
CA VAL A 25 5.92 -18.00 20.52
C VAL A 25 6.71 -17.53 19.30
N GLY A 26 7.71 -18.31 18.87
CA GLY A 26 8.50 -18.00 17.68
C GLY A 26 7.67 -18.01 16.40
N LEU A 27 6.67 -18.89 16.30
CA LEU A 27 5.71 -18.88 15.18
C LEU A 27 4.86 -17.61 15.15
N VAL A 28 4.42 -17.11 16.31
CA VAL A 28 3.66 -15.85 16.42
C VAL A 28 4.51 -14.65 16.03
N GLU A 29 5.77 -14.61 16.47
CA GLU A 29 6.73 -13.56 16.10
C GLU A 29 7.00 -13.58 14.59
N LEU A 30 7.30 -14.75 14.02
CA LEU A 30 7.52 -14.92 12.58
C LEU A 30 6.30 -14.48 11.76
N MET A 31 5.08 -14.86 12.17
CA MET A 31 3.85 -14.44 11.50
C MET A 31 3.71 -12.90 11.53
N THR A 32 4.06 -12.25 12.64
CA THR A 32 4.00 -10.79 12.79
C THR A 32 5.01 -10.09 11.88
N ASP A 33 6.23 -10.62 11.77
CA ASP A 33 7.27 -10.08 10.91
C ASP A 33 6.97 -10.28 9.42
N LEU A 34 6.39 -11.43 9.07
CA LEU A 34 5.88 -11.70 7.72
C LEU A 34 4.77 -10.71 7.34
N HIS A 35 3.81 -10.46 8.25
CA HIS A 35 2.72 -9.50 8.03
C HIS A 35 3.23 -8.07 7.80
N ARG A 36 4.23 -7.65 8.59
CA ARG A 36 4.92 -6.37 8.38
C ARG A 36 5.59 -6.31 7.01
N SER A 37 6.29 -7.38 6.64
CA SER A 37 7.00 -7.47 5.35
C SER A 37 6.04 -7.46 4.15
N GLU A 38 4.91 -8.16 4.24
CA GLU A 38 3.85 -8.13 3.23
C GLU A 38 3.35 -6.70 3.01
N SER A 39 3.13 -5.96 4.11
CA SER A 39 2.68 -4.57 4.07
C SER A 39 3.66 -3.66 3.33
N VAL A 40 4.96 -3.80 3.59
CA VAL A 40 6.02 -3.04 2.90
C VAL A 40 6.07 -3.39 1.41
N VAL A 41 5.99 -4.66 1.04
CA VAL A 41 5.99 -5.09 -0.37
C VAL A 41 4.74 -4.59 -1.09
N ALA A 42 3.59 -4.62 -0.41
CA ALA A 42 2.33 -4.13 -0.94
C ALA A 42 2.36 -2.62 -1.20
N GLU A 43 2.95 -1.81 -0.31
CA GLU A 43 3.16 -0.38 -0.54
C GLU A 43 4.01 -0.14 -1.79
N ARG A 44 5.15 -0.83 -1.91
CA ARG A 44 6.06 -0.66 -3.05
C ARG A 44 5.37 -0.97 -4.37
N LYS A 45 4.55 -2.03 -4.40
CA LYS A 45 3.74 -2.39 -5.56
C LYS A 45 2.75 -1.26 -5.92
N LEU A 46 2.06 -0.68 -4.93
CA LEU A 46 1.14 0.44 -5.14
C LEU A 46 1.88 1.68 -5.66
N ALA A 47 3.07 1.98 -5.14
CA ALA A 47 3.90 3.09 -5.61
C ALA A 47 4.35 2.92 -7.07
N VAL A 48 4.74 1.70 -7.46
CA VAL A 48 5.10 1.37 -8.85
C VAL A 48 3.90 1.50 -9.78
N ILE A 49 2.72 1.00 -9.35
CA ILE A 49 1.47 1.13 -10.10
C ILE A 49 1.09 2.61 -10.32
N ALA A 50 1.18 3.43 -9.27
CA ALA A 50 0.87 4.85 -9.35
C ALA A 50 1.84 5.60 -10.30
N GLU A 51 3.14 5.27 -10.24
CA GLU A 51 4.13 5.84 -11.15
C GLU A 51 3.88 5.43 -12.60
N LEU A 52 3.55 4.16 -12.87
CA LEU A 52 3.18 3.70 -14.20
C LEU A 52 1.97 4.47 -14.74
N PHE A 53 0.93 4.61 -13.91
CA PHE A 53 -0.28 5.35 -14.29
C PHE A 53 0.02 6.80 -14.67
N VAL A 54 0.87 7.49 -13.89
CA VAL A 54 1.26 8.88 -14.17
C VAL A 54 2.02 9.00 -15.49
N ARG A 55 2.98 8.10 -15.75
CA ARG A 55 3.77 8.13 -16.99
C ARG A 55 2.90 7.86 -18.21
N ARG A 56 2.07 6.82 -18.16
CA ARG A 56 1.16 6.47 -19.25
C ARG A 56 0.12 7.56 -19.52
N THR A 57 -0.40 8.19 -18.47
CA THR A 57 -1.31 9.33 -18.63
C THR A 57 -0.63 10.48 -19.35
N ALA A 58 0.58 10.85 -18.94
CA ALA A 58 1.34 11.92 -19.60
C ALA A 58 1.67 11.60 -21.08
N GLU A 59 2.06 10.36 -21.38
CA GLU A 59 2.31 9.89 -22.76
C GLU A 59 1.04 10.03 -23.62
N ILE A 60 -0.10 9.52 -23.13
CA ILE A 60 -1.36 9.49 -23.88
C ILE A 60 -1.97 10.88 -24.06
N GLU A 61 -1.87 11.74 -23.04
CA GLU A 61 -2.28 13.15 -23.15
C GLU A 61 -1.41 13.91 -24.17
N SER A 62 -0.11 13.59 -24.25
CA SER A 62 0.79 14.21 -25.23
C SER A 62 0.46 13.83 -26.68
N ASP A 63 -0.14 12.66 -26.87
CA ASP A 63 -0.65 12.17 -28.17
C ASP A 63 -2.07 12.70 -28.49
N GLY A 64 -2.63 13.56 -27.64
CA GLY A 64 -3.94 14.21 -27.85
C GLY A 64 -5.14 13.32 -27.51
N ALA A 65 -4.93 12.19 -26.84
CA ALA A 65 -6.00 11.31 -26.37
C ALA A 65 -6.50 11.72 -24.96
N TRP A 66 -7.68 11.21 -24.59
CA TRP A 66 -8.34 11.55 -23.32
C TRP A 66 -7.78 10.75 -22.13
N THR A 67 -7.86 11.32 -20.94
CA THR A 67 -7.46 10.67 -19.66
C THR A 67 -8.17 9.34 -19.40
N SER A 68 -9.43 9.20 -19.82
CA SER A 68 -10.17 7.94 -19.71
C SER A 68 -9.51 6.81 -20.49
N THR A 69 -9.00 7.12 -21.69
CA THR A 69 -8.23 6.17 -22.51
C THR A 69 -6.94 5.74 -21.80
N ALA A 70 -6.27 6.67 -21.11
CA ALA A 70 -5.09 6.33 -20.30
C ALA A 70 -5.41 5.35 -19.17
N HIS A 71 -6.54 5.54 -18.50
CA HIS A 71 -6.99 4.63 -17.45
C HIS A 71 -7.24 3.21 -18.00
N GLU A 72 -7.94 3.07 -19.12
CA GLU A 72 -8.22 1.74 -19.69
C GLU A 72 -6.96 0.99 -20.10
N VAL A 73 -6.00 1.70 -20.69
CA VAL A 73 -4.71 1.14 -21.13
C VAL A 73 -3.92 0.64 -19.92
N VAL A 74 -3.78 1.46 -18.88
CA VAL A 74 -3.02 1.08 -17.68
C VAL A 74 -3.69 -0.08 -16.94
N GLU A 75 -5.02 -0.09 -16.85
CA GLU A 75 -5.74 -1.22 -16.26
C GLU A 75 -5.51 -2.52 -17.02
N ALA A 76 -5.42 -2.48 -18.35
CA ALA A 76 -5.13 -3.64 -19.18
C ALA A 76 -3.67 -4.12 -19.01
N GLU A 77 -2.70 -3.20 -18.98
CA GLU A 77 -1.29 -3.52 -18.73
C GLU A 77 -1.09 -4.19 -17.36
N ILE A 78 -1.67 -3.61 -16.31
CA ILE A 78 -1.61 -4.17 -14.94
C ILE A 78 -2.37 -5.49 -14.86
N GLY A 79 -3.55 -5.57 -15.48
CA GLY A 79 -4.37 -6.79 -15.50
C GLY A 79 -3.63 -7.96 -16.15
N ALA A 80 -2.92 -7.71 -17.25
CA ALA A 80 -2.09 -8.71 -17.91
C ALA A 80 -0.85 -9.08 -17.06
N ALA A 81 -0.15 -8.09 -16.50
CA ALA A 81 1.08 -8.32 -15.74
C ALA A 81 0.86 -9.07 -14.43
N LEU A 82 -0.28 -8.84 -13.76
CA LEU A 82 -0.58 -9.41 -12.45
C LEU A 82 -1.68 -10.50 -12.51
N THR A 83 -2.09 -10.92 -13.71
CA THR A 83 -3.13 -11.94 -13.93
C THR A 83 -4.41 -11.61 -13.16
N MET A 84 -4.95 -10.41 -13.34
CA MET A 84 -6.15 -9.94 -12.64
C MET A 84 -7.13 -9.21 -13.56
N GLY A 85 -8.40 -9.14 -13.13
CA GLY A 85 -9.43 -8.42 -13.88
C GLY A 85 -9.26 -6.90 -13.83
N ARG A 86 -9.77 -6.22 -14.86
CA ARG A 86 -9.73 -4.75 -15.03
C ARG A 86 -10.15 -3.98 -13.77
N ALA A 87 -11.27 -4.36 -13.17
CA ALA A 87 -11.77 -3.71 -11.95
C ALA A 87 -10.82 -3.86 -10.75
N ALA A 88 -10.07 -4.96 -10.65
CA ALA A 88 -9.07 -5.13 -9.61
C ALA A 88 -7.84 -4.25 -9.85
N ALA A 89 -7.39 -4.15 -11.11
CA ALA A 89 -6.33 -3.24 -11.51
C ALA A 89 -6.71 -1.77 -11.22
N GLY A 90 -7.92 -1.35 -11.61
CA GLY A 90 -8.44 -0.01 -11.35
C GLY A 90 -8.46 0.35 -9.87
N ARG A 91 -8.84 -0.58 -8.99
CA ARG A 91 -8.77 -0.37 -7.53
C ARG A 91 -7.34 -0.18 -7.02
N LEU A 92 -6.37 -0.91 -7.57
CA LEU A 92 -4.95 -0.71 -7.20
C LEU A 92 -4.40 0.61 -7.70
N ILE A 93 -4.79 1.04 -8.91
CA ILE A 93 -4.45 2.37 -9.44
C ILE A 93 -5.03 3.46 -8.53
N GLY A 94 -6.32 3.40 -8.24
CA GLY A 94 -7.01 4.38 -7.39
C GLY A 94 -6.37 4.48 -6.00
N LEU A 95 -6.16 3.35 -5.33
CA LEU A 95 -5.50 3.32 -4.02
C LEU A 95 -4.06 3.84 -4.08
N GLY A 96 -3.27 3.41 -5.08
CA GLY A 96 -1.90 3.87 -5.25
C GLY A 96 -1.81 5.38 -5.50
N MET A 97 -2.74 5.93 -6.29
CA MET A 97 -2.83 7.36 -6.52
C MET A 97 -3.28 8.12 -5.28
N SER A 98 -4.28 7.62 -4.55
CA SER A 98 -4.74 8.20 -3.28
C SER A 98 -3.59 8.30 -2.26
N LEU A 99 -2.83 7.22 -2.07
CA LEU A 99 -1.65 7.19 -1.21
C LEU A 99 -0.50 8.09 -1.70
N ARG A 100 -0.38 8.30 -3.01
CA ARG A 100 0.65 9.17 -3.59
C ARG A 100 0.32 10.64 -3.41
N THR A 101 -0.95 11.03 -3.52
CA THR A 101 -1.34 12.44 -3.67
C THR A 101 -2.18 12.99 -2.51
N ARG A 102 -3.03 12.17 -1.90
CA ARG A 102 -3.97 12.60 -0.85
C ARG A 102 -3.59 12.11 0.54
N LEU A 103 -2.99 10.93 0.62
CA LEU A 103 -2.70 10.22 1.86
C LEU A 103 -1.20 9.82 1.99
N PRO A 104 -0.26 10.77 1.90
CA PRO A 104 1.17 10.48 1.95
C PRO A 104 1.63 9.92 3.31
N ALA A 105 1.06 10.34 4.44
CA ALA A 105 1.50 9.84 5.75
C ALA A 105 1.05 8.37 5.98
N THR A 106 -0.11 8.00 5.44
CA THR A 106 -0.64 6.63 5.43
C THR A 106 0.26 5.73 4.60
N ARG A 107 0.69 6.22 3.42
CA ARG A 107 1.66 5.53 2.58
C ARG A 107 2.97 5.29 3.33
N GLU A 108 3.51 6.30 4.00
CA GLU A 108 4.74 6.16 4.78
C GLU A 108 4.61 5.15 5.92
N ALA A 109 3.47 5.12 6.61
CA ALA A 109 3.20 4.12 7.64
C ALA A 109 3.13 2.70 7.05
N MET A 110 2.52 2.52 5.89
CA MET A 110 2.51 1.25 5.16
C MET A 110 3.93 0.84 4.72
N ALA A 111 4.76 1.80 4.27
CA ALA A 111 6.14 1.58 3.84
C ALA A 111 7.09 1.17 4.99
N ARG A 112 6.74 1.50 6.24
CA ARG A 112 7.40 1.00 7.46
C ARG A 112 6.81 -0.32 7.96
N GLY A 113 5.67 -0.74 7.40
CA GLY A 113 4.91 -1.91 7.81
C GLY A 113 4.11 -1.70 9.11
N ASP A 114 3.87 -0.45 9.50
CA ASP A 114 3.02 -0.09 10.65
C ASP A 114 1.52 -0.29 10.31
N LEU A 115 1.18 -0.19 9.03
CA LEU A 115 -0.16 -0.42 8.51
C LEU A 115 -0.16 -1.48 7.41
N ASP A 116 -1.11 -2.40 7.51
CA ASP A 116 -1.37 -3.38 6.47
C ASP A 116 -2.36 -2.87 5.41
N MET A 117 -2.45 -3.61 4.31
CA MET A 117 -3.35 -3.30 3.18
C MET A 117 -4.81 -3.15 3.62
N TYR A 118 -5.27 -3.87 4.65
CA TYR A 118 -6.64 -3.78 5.12
C TYR A 118 -6.89 -2.44 5.82
N ARG A 119 -6.03 -2.07 6.78
CA ARG A 119 -6.13 -0.78 7.49
C ARG A 119 -5.97 0.41 6.55
N VAL A 120 -5.08 0.31 5.57
CA VAL A 120 -4.89 1.35 4.56
C VAL A 120 -6.16 1.58 3.74
N ARG A 121 -6.87 0.51 3.35
CA ARG A 121 -8.16 0.64 2.64
C ARG A 121 -9.24 1.26 3.51
N LEU A 122 -9.31 0.87 4.80
CA LEU A 122 -10.26 1.50 5.72
C LEU A 122 -10.02 3.00 5.86
N ILE A 123 -8.75 3.43 5.91
CA ILE A 123 -8.38 4.84 5.96
C ILE A 123 -8.81 5.55 4.67
N GLU A 124 -8.52 4.95 3.51
CA GLU A 124 -8.90 5.51 2.21
C GLU A 124 -10.43 5.63 2.06
N ASP A 125 -11.17 4.58 2.40
CA ASP A 125 -12.64 4.58 2.40
C ASP A 125 -13.21 5.64 3.37
N ALA A 126 -12.67 5.72 4.59
CA ALA A 126 -13.13 6.67 5.61
C ALA A 126 -12.85 8.13 5.22
N THR A 127 -11.86 8.36 4.36
CA THR A 127 -11.44 9.70 3.93
C THR A 127 -11.86 10.05 2.51
N ALA A 128 -12.56 9.16 1.80
CA ALA A 128 -12.98 9.34 0.42
C ALA A 128 -13.76 10.65 0.18
N ASN A 129 -14.59 11.07 1.14
CA ASN A 129 -15.43 12.27 1.06
C ASN A 129 -14.83 13.51 1.74
N VAL A 130 -13.61 13.43 2.27
CA VAL A 130 -12.92 14.58 2.87
C VAL A 130 -12.33 15.42 1.73
N THR A 131 -12.39 16.75 1.83
CA THR A 131 -11.84 17.65 0.83
C THR A 131 -10.32 17.75 0.91
N ASP A 132 -9.66 18.07 -0.20
CA ASP A 132 -8.20 18.15 -0.26
C ASP A 132 -7.62 19.27 0.64
N ASP A 133 -8.38 20.31 0.95
CA ASP A 133 -7.94 21.37 1.87
C ASP A 133 -7.80 20.89 3.33
N CYS A 134 -8.53 19.83 3.71
CA CYS A 134 -8.55 19.31 5.08
C CYS A 134 -7.93 17.92 5.20
N ILE A 135 -7.67 17.22 4.08
CA ILE A 135 -7.27 15.80 4.08
C ILE A 135 -6.00 15.54 4.88
N GLY A 136 -4.99 16.41 4.79
CA GLY A 136 -3.72 16.22 5.49
C GLY A 136 -3.87 16.25 7.01
N GLU A 137 -4.75 17.12 7.53
CA GLU A 137 -5.01 17.20 8.97
C GLU A 137 -5.85 16.02 9.46
N VAL A 138 -6.86 15.61 8.67
CA VAL A 138 -7.67 14.42 8.98
C VAL A 138 -6.82 13.16 8.96
N GLU A 139 -5.95 13.00 7.95
CA GLU A 139 -5.01 11.89 7.85
C GLU A 139 -4.13 11.80 9.10
N ARG A 140 -3.50 12.91 9.50
CA ARG A 140 -2.64 12.96 10.68
C ARG A 140 -3.38 12.51 11.94
N GLN A 141 -4.56 13.06 12.21
CA GLN A 141 -5.36 12.72 13.38
C GLN A 141 -5.81 11.26 13.36
N LEU A 142 -6.18 10.74 12.19
CA LEU A 142 -6.61 9.35 12.05
C LEU A 142 -5.45 8.40 12.31
N LEU A 143 -4.25 8.69 11.79
CA LEU A 143 -3.05 7.89 12.04
C LEU A 143 -2.65 7.89 13.51
N GLU A 144 -2.75 9.02 14.21
CA GLU A 144 -2.51 9.10 15.65
C GLU A 144 -3.44 8.15 16.44
N GLN A 145 -4.70 8.01 16.01
CA GLN A 145 -5.65 7.10 16.64
C GLN A 145 -5.40 5.63 16.28
N VAL A 146 -5.10 5.34 15.00
CA VAL A 146 -4.92 3.98 14.49
C VAL A 146 -3.60 3.37 14.98
N LEU A 147 -2.55 4.17 15.09
CA LEU A 147 -1.22 3.72 15.53
C LEU A 147 -1.04 3.79 17.05
N ALA A 148 -2.03 4.33 17.79
CA ALA A 148 -1.98 4.33 19.24
C ALA A 148 -1.91 2.88 19.77
N PRO A 149 -1.09 2.60 20.79
CA PRO A 149 -1.09 1.30 21.43
C PRO A 149 -2.51 0.99 21.94
N PRO A 150 -2.94 -0.29 21.92
CA PRO A 150 -4.24 -0.67 22.43
C PRO A 150 -4.38 -0.13 23.86
N ARG A 151 -5.43 0.66 24.09
CA ARG A 151 -5.72 1.20 25.42
C ARG A 151 -5.80 0.01 26.37
N ALA A 152 -4.99 0.03 27.43
CA ALA A 152 -5.07 -0.97 28.49
C ALA A 152 -6.54 -1.06 28.90
N GLY A 153 -7.16 -2.23 28.67
CA GLY A 153 -8.57 -2.42 28.94
C GLY A 153 -8.86 -2.02 30.37
N GLY A 154 -9.73 -1.04 30.57
CA GLY A 154 -10.30 -0.75 31.87
C GLY A 154 -11.03 -2.00 32.32
N THR A 155 -10.48 -2.70 33.32
CA THR A 155 -11.22 -3.68 34.08
C THR A 155 -12.14 -2.92 35.04
N ASP A 156 -13.35 -2.64 34.59
CA ASP A 156 -14.49 -2.30 35.44
C ASP A 156 -15.36 -3.56 35.66
#